data_AF-A0A1W6N312-F1
#
_entry.id   AF-A0A1W6N312-F1
#
_cell.length_a   1.000
_cell.length_b   1.000
_cell.length_c   1.000
_cell.angle_alpha   90.00
_cell.angle_beta   90.00
_cell.angle_gamma   90.00
#
_symmetry.space_group_name_H-M   'P 1'
#
loop_
_entity.id
_entity.type
_entity.pdbx_description
1 polymer ?
#
loop_
_entity_poly.entity_id
_entity_poly.type
_entity_poly.pdbx_seq_one_letter_code
_entity_poly.pdbx_strand_id
1 'polypeptide(L)'
;MCLKKKHIHIPLDNLDPAKFQKDNKLTLETPIYLLCRHGIRSTTAAERLMSFGFKNVYVVEGGIEYCKPHGLVERLSTSRSISIEEQIRIGAGSIVLVGVFLGTFIHHLFYIVPAFIGLGLIVSGITGWCGMSLLLEKMPWNKR
;
A
#
# COMPACT_ATOMS: atom_id res chain seq x y z
N MET A 1 8.47 -3.28 -21.34
CA MET A 1 7.10 -3.24 -21.87
C MET A 1 6.07 -3.21 -20.73
N CYS A 2 6.22 -2.35 -19.71
CA CYS A 2 5.49 -2.60 -18.46
C CYS A 2 4.07 -2.02 -18.42
N LEU A 3 3.82 -0.81 -18.97
CA LEU A 3 2.49 -0.18 -18.87
C LEU A 3 2.04 0.54 -20.16
N LYS A 4 2.74 0.35 -21.29
CA LYS A 4 2.34 0.93 -22.60
C LYS A 4 1.15 0.22 -23.25
N LYS A 5 0.73 -0.94 -22.74
CA LYS A 5 -0.46 -1.67 -23.20
C LYS A 5 -1.63 -1.40 -22.27
N LYS A 6 -2.85 -1.58 -22.78
CA LYS A 6 -4.09 -1.50 -22.00
C LYS A 6 -3.95 -2.42 -20.77
N HIS A 7 -4.12 -1.83 -19.60
CA HIS A 7 -4.00 -2.51 -18.32
C HIS A 7 -5.13 -2.06 -17.39
N ILE A 8 -5.37 -2.84 -16.35
CA ILE A 8 -6.44 -2.62 -15.37
C ILE A 8 -5.82 -2.65 -13.98
N HIS A 9 -6.25 -1.73 -13.12
CA HIS A 9 -5.82 -1.67 -11.73
C HIS A 9 -6.88 -2.31 -10.85
N ILE A 10 -6.55 -3.47 -10.25
CA ILE A 10 -7.43 -4.20 -9.33
C ILE A 10 -6.67 -4.35 -8.00
N PRO A 11 -7.18 -3.82 -6.88
CA PRO A 11 -6.60 -4.07 -5.57
C PRO A 11 -6.55 -5.57 -5.26
N LEU A 12 -5.46 -6.05 -4.66
CA LEU A 12 -5.30 -7.46 -4.31
C LEU A 12 -6.45 -7.97 -3.43
N ASP A 13 -6.95 -7.13 -2.52
CA ASP A 13 -8.02 -7.49 -1.60
C ASP A 13 -9.37 -7.68 -2.30
N ASN A 14 -9.58 -7.01 -3.42
CA ASN A 14 -10.78 -7.12 -4.26
C ASN A 14 -10.59 -8.10 -5.45
N LEU A 15 -9.44 -8.79 -5.54
CA LEU A 15 -9.17 -9.74 -6.61
C LEU A 15 -9.90 -11.06 -6.35
N ASP A 16 -11.08 -11.19 -6.96
CA ASP A 16 -11.86 -12.42 -7.08
C ASP A 16 -11.67 -13.02 -8.49
N PRO A 17 -11.01 -14.20 -8.61
CA PRO A 17 -10.74 -14.83 -9.91
C PRO A 17 -11.99 -15.10 -10.76
N ALA A 18 -13.12 -15.42 -10.15
CA ALA A 18 -14.36 -15.73 -10.87
C ALA A 18 -14.99 -14.47 -11.48
N LYS A 19 -15.02 -13.37 -10.71
CA LYS A 19 -15.46 -12.06 -11.21
C LYS A 19 -14.50 -11.53 -12.27
N PHE A 20 -13.19 -11.65 -12.02
CA PHE A 20 -12.16 -11.23 -12.95
C PHE A 20 -12.31 -11.88 -14.33
N GLN A 21 -12.56 -13.19 -14.37
CA GLN A 21 -12.80 -13.93 -15.62
C GLN A 21 -14.05 -13.42 -16.35
N LYS A 22 -15.16 -13.25 -15.62
CA LYS A 22 -16.46 -12.87 -16.18
C LYS A 22 -16.47 -11.43 -16.72
N ASP A 23 -15.93 -10.49 -15.94
CA ASP A 23 -15.94 -9.06 -16.28
C ASP A 23 -15.04 -8.76 -17.48
N ASN A 24 -13.95 -9.49 -17.64
CA ASN A 24 -13.00 -9.30 -18.73
C ASN A 24 -13.17 -10.30 -19.89
N LYS A 25 -14.17 -11.19 -19.81
CA LYS A 25 -14.46 -12.24 -20.81
C LYS A 25 -13.20 -13.06 -21.17
N LEU A 26 -12.43 -13.44 -20.16
CA LEU A 26 -11.14 -14.12 -20.33
C LEU A 26 -11.32 -15.64 -20.36
N THR A 27 -10.46 -16.32 -21.11
CA THR A 27 -10.31 -17.78 -21.04
C THR A 27 -9.23 -18.15 -20.04
N LEU A 28 -9.27 -19.37 -19.48
CA LEU A 28 -8.25 -19.87 -18.54
C LEU A 28 -6.84 -19.97 -19.16
N GLU A 29 -6.76 -19.91 -20.49
CA GLU A 29 -5.53 -19.93 -21.27
C GLU A 29 -5.02 -18.53 -21.64
N THR A 30 -5.79 -17.48 -21.35
CA THR A 30 -5.37 -16.12 -21.68
C THR A 30 -4.12 -15.76 -20.85
N PRO A 31 -3.02 -15.28 -21.48
CA PRO A 31 -1.82 -14.90 -20.73
C PRO A 31 -2.08 -13.63 -19.91
N ILE A 32 -1.89 -13.73 -18.60
CA ILE A 32 -2.10 -12.65 -17.63
C ILE A 32 -0.74 -12.23 -17.09
N TYR A 33 -0.39 -10.95 -17.24
CA TYR A 33 0.81 -10.36 -16.66
C TYR A 33 0.42 -9.50 -15.46
N LEU A 34 1.01 -9.80 -14.31
CA LEU A 34 0.74 -9.12 -13.05
C LEU A 34 1.89 -8.21 -12.68
N LEU A 35 1.55 -6.99 -12.29
CA LEU A 35 2.51 -5.93 -11.96
C LEU A 35 2.07 -5.22 -10.68
N CYS A 36 3.01 -5.04 -9.74
CA CYS A 36 2.82 -4.21 -8.55
C CYS A 36 4.12 -3.43 -8.27
N ARG A 37 4.22 -2.72 -7.15
CA ARG A 37 5.39 -1.85 -6.87
C ARG A 37 6.72 -2.65 -6.85
N HIS A 38 6.79 -3.73 -6.07
CA HIS A 38 8.03 -4.53 -5.88
C HIS A 38 7.87 -6.04 -6.17
N GLY A 39 6.74 -6.49 -6.72
CA GLY A 39 6.48 -7.91 -7.02
C GLY A 39 5.65 -8.67 -5.98
N ILE A 40 5.76 -8.36 -4.68
CA ILE A 40 5.12 -9.13 -3.58
C ILE A 40 3.61 -9.35 -3.79
N ARG A 41 2.85 -8.27 -4.02
CA ARG A 41 1.39 -8.36 -4.23
C ARG A 41 1.03 -9.10 -5.52
N SER A 42 1.88 -9.01 -6.54
CA SER A 42 1.68 -9.72 -7.81
C SER A 42 1.83 -11.22 -7.64
N THR A 43 2.77 -11.67 -6.80
CA THR A 43 2.96 -13.09 -6.49
C THR A 43 1.72 -13.67 -5.82
N THR A 44 1.19 -13.00 -4.79
CA THR A 44 -0.05 -13.44 -4.12
C THR A 44 -1.25 -13.43 -5.08
N ALA A 45 -1.36 -12.43 -5.95
CA ALA A 45 -2.38 -12.41 -6.99
C ALA A 45 -2.25 -13.59 -7.97
N ALA A 46 -1.01 -13.94 -8.34
CA ALA A 46 -0.71 -15.04 -9.25
C ALA A 46 -1.16 -16.37 -8.64
N GLU A 47 -0.83 -16.61 -7.38
CA GLU A 47 -1.26 -17.81 -6.64
C GLU A 47 -2.78 -17.95 -6.63
N ARG A 48 -3.51 -16.86 -6.35
CA ARG A 48 -4.99 -16.87 -6.37
C ARG A 48 -5.54 -17.22 -7.76
N LEU A 49 -5.00 -16.62 -8.82
CA LEU A 49 -5.44 -16.89 -10.20
C LEU A 49 -5.09 -18.30 -10.66
N MET A 50 -3.90 -18.79 -10.34
CA MET A 50 -3.49 -20.16 -10.65
C MET A 50 -4.32 -21.19 -9.89
N SER A 51 -4.62 -20.94 -8.61
CA SER A 51 -5.49 -21.82 -7.80
C SER A 51 -6.91 -21.94 -8.35
N PHE A 52 -7.38 -20.91 -9.05
CA PHE A 52 -8.67 -20.91 -9.74
C PHE A 52 -8.64 -21.65 -11.09
N GLY A 53 -7.46 -21.86 -11.68
CA GLY A 53 -7.28 -22.62 -12.91
C GLY A 53 -6.71 -21.84 -14.10
N PHE A 54 -6.27 -20.60 -13.92
CA PHE A 54 -5.52 -19.89 -14.95
C PHE A 54 -4.15 -20.54 -15.15
N LYS A 55 -3.83 -20.93 -16.39
CA LYS A 55 -2.58 -21.66 -16.70
C LYS A 55 -1.41 -20.74 -17.02
N ASN A 56 -1.71 -19.55 -17.56
CA ASN A 56 -0.71 -18.64 -18.11
C ASN A 56 -0.66 -17.35 -17.29
N VAL A 57 -0.13 -17.42 -16.07
CA VAL A 57 0.00 -16.26 -15.17
C VAL A 57 1.48 -15.93 -14.94
N TYR A 58 1.88 -14.70 -15.25
CA TYR A 58 3.26 -14.24 -15.19
C TYR A 58 3.39 -13.05 -14.24
N VAL A 59 4.35 -13.10 -13.32
CA VAL A 59 4.69 -11.98 -12.45
C VAL A 59 5.89 -11.25 -13.03
N VAL A 60 5.75 -9.94 -13.22
CA VAL A 60 6.87 -9.11 -13.69
C VAL A 60 7.82 -8.84 -12.52
N GLU A 61 9.02 -9.41 -12.59
CA GLU A 61 10.08 -9.20 -11.60
C GLU A 61 10.51 -7.73 -11.51
N GLY A 62 10.83 -7.28 -10.30
CA GLY A 62 11.22 -5.90 -10.03
C GLY A 62 10.08 -4.87 -10.10
N GLY A 63 8.87 -5.29 -10.50
CA GLY A 63 7.66 -4.48 -10.44
C GLY A 63 7.73 -3.17 -11.23
N ILE A 64 6.90 -2.20 -10.83
CA ILE A 64 6.84 -0.87 -11.45
C ILE A 64 8.19 -0.14 -11.29
N GLU A 65 8.92 -0.38 -10.20
CA GLU A 65 10.19 0.30 -9.94
C GLU A 65 11.28 -0.05 -10.96
N TYR A 66 11.33 -1.31 -11.39
CA TYR A 66 12.21 -1.74 -12.49
C TYR A 66 11.88 -1.04 -13.83
N CYS A 67 10.61 -0.69 -14.02
CA CYS A 67 10.12 -0.06 -15.24
C CYS A 67 10.22 1.47 -15.26
N LYS A 68 10.38 2.12 -14.08
CA LYS A 68 10.56 3.58 -13.93
C LYS A 68 11.79 4.12 -14.70
N PRO A 69 13.01 3.60 -14.52
CA PRO A 69 14.20 4.13 -15.20
C PRO A 69 14.16 3.95 -16.72
N HIS A 70 13.35 3.00 -17.21
CA HIS A 70 13.20 2.72 -18.64
C HIS A 70 12.11 3.57 -19.32
N GLY A 71 11.45 4.50 -18.62
CA GLY A 71 10.40 5.35 -19.19
C GLY A 71 9.15 4.58 -19.66
N LEU A 72 8.90 3.40 -19.10
CA LEU A 72 7.85 2.47 -19.53
C LEU A 72 6.55 2.56 -18.71
N VAL A 73 6.49 3.51 -17.79
CA VAL A 73 5.37 3.75 -16.87
C VAL A 73 4.77 5.11 -17.19
N GLU A 74 3.63 5.13 -17.87
CA GLU A 74 2.82 6.37 -17.93
C GLU A 74 2.34 6.69 -16.51
N ARG A 75 2.48 7.95 -16.10
CA ARG A 75 2.05 8.41 -14.77
C ARG A 75 0.52 8.37 -14.68
N LEU A 76 -0.04 7.22 -14.32
CA LEU A 76 -1.40 7.15 -13.80
C LEU A 76 -1.38 7.61 -12.35
N SER A 77 -1.49 8.92 -12.17
CA SER A 77 -1.81 9.50 -10.87
C SER A 77 -2.70 10.72 -11.09
N THR A 78 -4.01 10.48 -11.24
CA THR A 78 -5.04 11.54 -11.23
C THR A 78 -5.66 11.70 -9.84
N SER A 79 -4.98 11.25 -8.79
CA SER A 79 -5.32 11.65 -7.43
C SER A 79 -4.11 11.43 -6.54
N ARG A 80 -3.47 12.53 -6.14
CA ARG A 80 -2.48 12.55 -5.07
C ARG A 80 -3.22 12.36 -3.75
N SER A 81 -3.74 11.17 -3.50
CA SER A 81 -4.16 10.78 -2.16
C SER A 81 -2.90 10.72 -1.31
N ILE A 82 -2.82 11.55 -0.27
CA ILE A 82 -1.73 11.52 0.71
C ILE A 82 -1.58 10.06 1.18
N SER A 83 -0.36 9.54 1.11
CA SER A 83 -0.08 8.18 1.53
C SER A 83 -0.39 8.02 3.02
N ILE A 84 -0.82 6.83 3.43
CA ILE A 84 -1.15 6.53 4.83
C ILE A 84 0.05 6.84 5.74
N GLU A 85 1.26 6.59 5.27
CA GLU A 85 2.51 6.89 5.98
C GLU A 85 2.70 8.40 6.22
N GLU A 86 2.34 9.25 5.26
CA GLU A 86 2.40 10.71 5.39
C GLU A 86 1.36 11.21 6.40
N GLN A 87 0.14 10.66 6.42
CA GLN A 87 -0.88 11.02 7.41
C GLN A 87 -0.45 10.67 8.84
N ILE A 88 0.13 9.49 9.03
CA ILE A 88 0.64 9.04 10.33
C ILE A 88 1.76 9.96 10.81
N ARG A 89 2.70 10.32 9.93
CA ARG A 89 3.83 11.19 10.28
C ARG A 89 3.38 12.59 10.69
N ILE A 90 2.41 13.17 9.97
CA ILE A 90 1.84 14.48 10.31
C ILE A 90 1.08 14.42 11.64
N GLY A 91 0.26 13.39 11.85
CA GLY A 91 -0.51 13.22 13.08
C GLY A 91 0.38 13.04 14.31
N ALA A 92 1.32 12.08 14.26
CA ALA A 92 2.25 11.81 15.35
C ALA A 92 3.12 13.04 15.68
N GLY A 93 3.64 13.73 14.65
CA GLY A 93 4.42 14.96 14.83
C GLY A 93 3.61 16.09 15.48
N SER A 94 2.35 16.24 15.12
CA SER A 94 1.46 17.26 15.72
C SER A 94 1.21 16.99 17.20
N ILE A 95 0.95 15.74 17.59
CA ILE A 95 0.72 15.37 18.99
C ILE A 95 2.00 15.58 19.82
N VAL A 96 3.16 15.24 19.26
CA VAL A 96 4.47 15.48 19.90
C VAL A 96 4.70 16.97 20.13
N LEU A 97 4.48 17.81 19.12
CA LEU A 97 4.63 19.27 19.24
C LEU A 97 3.72 19.85 20.33
N VAL A 98 2.45 19.45 20.34
CA VAL A 98 1.49 19.88 21.36
C VAL A 98 1.92 19.40 22.75
N GLY A 99 2.33 18.13 22.88
CA GLY A 99 2.79 17.57 24.16
C GLY A 99 4.04 18.25 24.71
N VAL A 100 5.01 18.60 23.85
CA VAL A 100 6.20 19.36 24.25
C VAL A 100 5.82 20.78 24.69
N PHE A 101 4.93 21.46 23.96
CA PHE A 101 4.47 22.80 24.33
C PHE A 101 3.74 22.80 25.69
N LEU A 102 2.83 21.86 25.93
CA LEU A 102 2.20 21.71 27.25
C LEU A 102 3.22 21.34 28.34
N GLY A 103 4.23 20.53 28.02
CA GLY A 103 5.33 20.17 28.91
C GLY A 103 6.18 21.35 29.37
N THR A 104 6.48 22.27 28.45
CA THR A 104 7.27 23.48 28.74
C THR A 104 6.47 24.54 29.49
N PHE A 105 5.19 24.74 29.17
CA PHE A 105 4.41 25.88 29.66
C PHE A 105 3.48 25.56 30.85
N ILE A 106 3.05 24.30 31.00
CA ILE A 106 2.06 23.91 32.02
C ILE A 106 2.72 23.06 33.10
N HIS A 107 3.24 21.89 32.74
CA HIS A 107 3.80 20.95 33.71
C HIS A 107 4.70 19.89 33.05
N HIS A 108 5.88 19.64 33.63
CA HIS A 108 6.88 18.68 33.10
C HIS A 108 6.34 17.26 32.84
N LEU A 109 5.29 16.87 33.56
CA LEU A 109 4.66 15.55 33.41
C LEU A 109 4.05 15.33 32.01
N PHE A 110 3.77 16.39 31.24
CA PHE A 110 3.27 16.28 29.86
C PHE A 110 4.31 15.75 28.87
N TYR A 111 5.62 15.72 29.21
CA TYR A 111 6.64 15.09 28.38
C TYR A 111 6.48 13.56 28.25
N ILE A 112 5.67 12.93 29.10
CA ILE A 112 5.33 11.51 28.99
C ILE A 112 4.66 11.21 27.63
N VAL A 113 3.85 12.13 27.10
CA VAL A 113 3.15 11.95 25.81
C VAL A 113 4.14 11.85 24.64
N PRO A 114 5.03 12.83 24.37
CA PRO A 114 6.00 12.72 23.30
C PRO A 114 7.02 11.58 23.54
N ALA A 115 7.37 11.29 24.79
CA ALA A 115 8.24 10.14 25.11
C ALA A 115 7.61 8.80 24.71
N PHE A 116 6.32 8.60 25.02
CA PHE A 116 5.58 7.39 24.65
C PHE A 116 5.44 7.25 23.12
N ILE A 117 5.11 8.33 22.42
CA ILE A 117 5.00 8.34 20.95
C ILE A 117 6.36 8.03 20.31
N GLY A 118 7.44 8.65 20.80
CA GLY A 118 8.80 8.41 20.31
C GLY A 118 9.24 6.94 20.49
N LEU A 119 8.97 6.36 21.67
CA LEU A 119 9.25 4.96 21.94
C LEU A 119 8.45 4.04 20.98
N GLY A 120 7.17 4.33 20.79
CA GLY A 120 6.31 3.61 19.85
C GLY A 120 6.82 3.67 18.42
N LEU A 121 7.35 4.82 17.97
CA LEU A 121 7.95 4.97 16.66
C LEU A 121 9.21 4.10 16.50
N ILE A 122 10.10 4.05 17.51
CA ILE A 122 11.29 3.20 17.50
C ILE A 122 10.90 1.72 17.40
N VAL A 123 9.96 1.27 18.25
CA VAL A 123 9.48 -0.12 18.22
C VAL A 123 8.82 -0.44 16.89
N SER A 124 8.02 0.47 16.33
CA SER A 124 7.39 0.27 15.02
C SER A 124 8.40 0.21 13.88
N GLY A 125 9.49 0.99 13.96
CA GLY A 125 10.57 0.97 12.97
C GLY A 125 11.36 -0.33 12.99
N ILE A 126 11.53 -0.94 14.18
CA ILE A 126 12.20 -2.24 14.34
C ILE A 126 11.30 -3.40 13.92
N THR A 127 10.02 -3.36 14.32
CA THR A 127 9.07 -4.47 14.09
C THR A 127 8.38 -4.41 12.73
N GLY A 128 8.44 -3.28 12.03
CA GLY A 128 7.66 -3.02 10.81
C GLY A 128 6.15 -2.91 11.06
N TRP A 129 5.70 -2.93 12.32
CA TRP A 129 4.29 -2.93 12.69
C TRP A 129 3.88 -1.54 13.21
N CYS A 130 3.05 -0.84 12.44
CA CYS A 130 2.46 0.43 12.85
C CYS A 130 0.99 0.21 13.24
N GLY A 131 0.68 0.13 14.54
CA GLY A 131 -0.71 -0.04 15.01
C GLY A 131 -1.68 1.04 14.49
N MET A 132 -1.16 2.24 14.20
CA MET A 132 -1.95 3.33 13.62
C MET A 132 -2.34 3.05 12.15
N SER A 133 -1.51 2.36 11.35
CA SER A 133 -1.87 2.04 9.96
C SER A 133 -3.08 1.11 9.89
N LEU A 134 -3.15 0.12 10.78
CA LEU A 134 -4.30 -0.79 10.92
C LEU A 134 -5.58 -0.06 11.33
N LEU A 135 -5.46 0.96 12.20
CA LEU A 135 -6.61 1.76 12.64
C LEU A 135 -7.13 2.62 11.49
N LEU A 136 -6.22 3.23 10.71
CA LEU A 136 -6.56 4.14 9.63
C LEU A 136 -7.06 3.40 8.38
N GLU A 137 -6.63 2.16 8.15
CA GLU A 137 -7.15 1.27 7.10
C GLU A 137 -8.65 0.96 7.27
N LYS A 138 -9.16 0.96 8.50
CA LYS A 138 -10.58 0.72 8.78
C LYS A 138 -11.50 1.91 8.49
N MET A 139 -10.94 3.10 8.27
CA MET A 139 -11.74 4.31 8.13
C MET A 139 -12.46 4.36 6.76
N PRO A 140 -13.71 4.86 6.72
CA PRO A 140 -14.60 4.69 5.57
C PRO A 140 -14.11 5.36 4.28
N TRP A 141 -13.21 6.34 4.37
CA TRP A 141 -12.61 7.00 3.20
C TRP A 141 -11.44 6.23 2.57
N ASN A 142 -10.89 5.22 3.26
CA ASN A 142 -9.81 4.37 2.74
C ASN A 142 -10.33 3.02 2.19
N LYS A 143 -11.64 2.78 2.25
CA LYS A 143 -12.28 1.64 1.60
C LYS A 143 -12.53 1.95 0.13
N ARG A 144 -11.59 1.57 -0.74
CA ARG A 144 -11.83 1.43 -2.19
C ARG A 144 -11.68 -0.03 -2.58
#